data_AF-A0A528IUA5-F1
#
_entry.id   AF-A0A528IUA5-F1
#
_cell.length_a   1.000
_cell.length_b   1.000
_cell.length_c   1.000
_cell.angle_alpha   90.00
_cell.angle_beta   90.00
_cell.angle_gamma   90.00
#
_symmetry.space_group_name_H-M   'P 1'
#
loop_
_entity.id
_entity.type
_entity.pdbx_description
1 polymer ?
#
loop_
_entity_poly.entity_id
_entity_poly.type
_entity_poly.pdbx_seq_one_letter_code
_entity_poly.pdbx_strand_id
1 'polypeptide(L)'
;MRRGRHSAFAACLILAIAAAPGAALAQTVDELYASGVKARQAQHFDEAADLFRRALALKADNADPLVQLGFAELGRNDLPAARDAFSRALSLAPAYRDASFGMAQVEFRSGNLDAALPLAEKVAEAEPGNADAAALLENIRKAKQASQAKPVPAAAAPAKKPPHRRPDPVAIQLEQGRRLRAAGTLPEAETAYRRALKLSPRNTDTLVALGLVVGSTQRFDEAGRFFDRALAIRPGLLDARLGKVRLAIWQGDAPRARALVGDVLASAPDNVEALNLDARIALLEADYQRAGQSLQRALALDPRNAEALVGLGDVRRAGGDDEAARQAYSLALAIEPGSADVEQRLAVPPPRKWRLDLGSEVSDLTDGLGNWTDSSAGLAYRLSPQTTISGRTRLATRFGNTDVQIEGRVDQAFSPAFSAYALAAATPDADFLARYSLGAGASWQVVAPAKVFGPLSLNVDARYDNFADADVTSIQPWLQGYLLDGRLGLSARWVHAEDDIGTRADGYVLRADLAVTPHVNLFGGYADAPEISDGTLVPTRTVFGGLSVDVSDPLTLRASIAHEQRPTFDRSIFGLGLTARF
;
A
#
# COMPACT_ATOMS: atom_id res chain seq x y z
N MET A 1 -37.77 -2.93 -49.82
CA MET A 1 -36.65 -2.31 -50.56
C MET A 1 -36.12 -1.16 -49.70
N ARG A 2 -34.91 -1.26 -49.10
CA ARG A 2 -33.68 -0.51 -49.50
C ARG A 2 -33.98 0.97 -49.81
N ARG A 3 -33.40 2.04 -49.26
CA ARG A 3 -32.19 2.42 -48.48
C ARG A 3 -32.53 3.85 -47.92
N GLY A 4 -31.86 4.45 -46.94
CA GLY A 4 -30.52 4.18 -46.45
C GLY A 4 -30.16 4.96 -45.17
N ARG A 5 -29.14 4.39 -44.53
CA ARG A 5 -28.27 4.98 -43.51
C ARG A 5 -27.57 6.22 -44.06
N HIS A 6 -27.37 7.24 -43.23
CA HIS A 6 -26.06 7.68 -42.72
C HIS A 6 -26.20 9.06 -42.05
N SER A 7 -25.41 9.26 -41.00
CA SER A 7 -25.07 10.54 -40.35
C SER A 7 -25.83 10.90 -39.07
N ALA A 8 -25.36 10.37 -37.94
CA ALA A 8 -25.27 11.09 -36.67
C ALA A 8 -24.26 10.38 -35.74
N PHE A 9 -23.00 10.31 -36.20
CA PHE A 9 -21.84 9.96 -35.39
C PHE A 9 -21.07 11.27 -35.18
N ALA A 10 -21.45 12.06 -34.17
CA ALA A 10 -20.68 13.18 -33.62
C ALA A 10 -21.52 13.95 -32.58
N ALA A 11 -21.39 13.60 -31.30
CA ALA A 11 -21.52 14.51 -30.15
C ALA A 11 -21.29 13.74 -28.82
N CYS A 12 -20.14 13.06 -28.71
CA CYS A 12 -19.62 12.60 -27.43
C CYS A 12 -18.29 13.32 -27.18
N LEU A 13 -18.35 14.61 -26.86
CA LEU A 13 -17.30 15.33 -26.13
C LEU A 13 -17.84 16.71 -25.74
N ILE A 14 -18.20 16.87 -24.47
CA ILE A 14 -17.98 18.03 -23.59
C ILE A 14 -18.71 17.67 -22.28
N LEU A 15 -18.02 16.90 -21.45
CA LEU A 15 -18.28 16.85 -20.01
C LEU A 15 -17.61 18.11 -19.45
N ALA A 16 -18.32 19.23 -19.51
CA ALA A 16 -17.94 20.40 -18.75
C ALA A 16 -18.28 20.10 -17.28
N ILE A 17 -17.24 19.81 -16.51
CA ILE A 17 -17.24 19.86 -15.05
C ILE A 17 -17.66 21.29 -14.68
N ALA A 18 -18.91 21.45 -14.27
CA ALA A 18 -19.40 22.64 -13.59
C ALA A 18 -20.10 22.21 -12.28
N ALA A 19 -19.39 21.41 -11.48
CA ALA A 19 -19.57 21.51 -10.05
C ALA A 19 -18.92 22.82 -9.64
N ALA A 20 -19.73 23.86 -9.39
CA ALA A 20 -19.27 25.04 -8.70
C ALA A 20 -18.59 24.58 -7.40
N PRO A 21 -17.30 24.91 -7.16
CA PRO A 21 -16.78 24.79 -5.83
C PRO A 21 -17.59 25.75 -4.97
N GLY A 22 -18.34 25.21 -4.01
CA GLY A 22 -18.79 26.01 -2.88
C GLY A 22 -17.58 26.81 -2.39
N ALA A 23 -17.77 28.10 -2.20
CA ALA A 23 -16.74 29.02 -1.75
C ALA A 23 -16.18 28.57 -0.40
N ALA A 24 -15.21 27.64 -0.42
CA ALA A 24 -14.14 27.65 0.54
C ALA A 24 -13.46 29.00 0.33
N LEU A 25 -13.58 29.89 1.32
CA LEU A 25 -12.86 31.16 1.36
C LEU A 25 -11.41 30.85 0.95
N ALA A 26 -11.01 31.34 -0.22
CA ALA A 26 -9.66 31.09 -0.73
C ALA A 26 -8.69 31.68 0.30
N GLN A 27 -8.02 30.81 1.04
CA GLN A 27 -7.12 31.22 2.12
C GLN A 27 -6.04 32.12 1.53
N THR A 28 -5.82 33.27 2.14
CA THR A 28 -4.80 34.22 1.67
C THR A 28 -3.39 33.70 1.98
N VAL A 29 -2.37 34.25 1.30
CA VAL A 29 -0.96 33.94 1.57
C VAL A 29 -0.63 34.18 3.05
N ASP A 30 -1.14 35.25 3.64
CA ASP A 30 -0.88 35.63 5.03
C ASP A 30 -1.55 34.67 6.03
N GLU A 31 -2.78 34.21 5.74
CA GLU A 31 -3.48 33.21 6.56
C GLU A 31 -2.78 31.85 6.53
N LEU A 32 -2.34 31.42 5.35
CA LEU A 32 -1.57 30.19 5.16
C LEU A 32 -0.21 30.27 5.87
N TYR A 33 0.48 31.41 5.74
CA TYR A 33 1.75 31.66 6.43
C TYR A 33 1.60 31.63 7.95
N ALA A 34 0.62 32.36 8.50
CA ALA A 34 0.38 32.39 9.94
C ALA A 34 0.00 31.00 10.50
N SER A 35 -0.84 30.25 9.77
CA SER A 35 -1.21 28.88 10.14
C SER A 35 -0.01 27.94 10.09
N GLY A 36 0.81 28.04 9.04
CA GLY A 36 2.03 27.26 8.90
C GLY A 36 3.04 27.53 10.01
N VAL A 37 3.22 28.80 10.41
CA VAL A 37 4.10 29.16 11.54
C VAL A 37 3.59 28.57 12.84
N LYS A 38 2.27 28.64 13.09
CA LYS A 38 1.65 28.04 14.29
C LYS A 38 1.84 26.52 14.31
N ALA A 39 1.61 25.84 13.19
CA ALA A 39 1.83 24.40 13.06
C ALA A 39 3.30 24.02 13.30
N ARG A 40 4.26 24.80 12.76
CA ARG A 40 5.69 24.57 12.97
C ARG A 40 6.10 24.75 14.44
N GLN A 41 5.58 25.78 15.10
CA GLN A 41 5.83 26.01 16.54
C GLN A 41 5.23 24.90 17.42
N ALA A 42 4.10 24.33 17.00
CA ALA A 42 3.51 23.13 17.61
C ALA A 42 4.22 21.81 17.23
N GLN A 43 5.33 21.87 16.49
CA GLN A 43 6.08 20.72 15.97
C GLN A 43 5.28 19.81 15.01
N HIS A 44 4.17 20.29 14.45
CA HIS A 44 3.42 19.61 13.39
C HIS A 44 4.08 19.91 12.02
N PHE A 45 5.27 19.36 11.80
CA PHE A 45 6.12 19.76 10.67
C PHE A 45 5.54 19.36 9.30
N ASP A 46 4.79 18.27 9.21
CA ASP A 46 4.12 17.87 7.97
C ASP A 46 3.03 18.86 7.54
N GLU A 47 2.17 19.25 8.48
CA GLU A 47 1.11 20.25 8.28
C GLU A 47 1.73 21.61 7.94
N ALA A 48 2.78 22.02 8.67
CA ALA A 48 3.48 23.26 8.40
C ALA A 48 4.07 23.30 6.98
N ALA A 49 4.72 22.23 6.54
CA ALA A 49 5.30 22.15 5.19
C ALA A 49 4.23 22.25 4.10
N ASP A 50 3.08 21.59 4.25
CA ASP A 50 1.95 21.72 3.32
C ASP A 50 1.44 23.16 3.23
N LEU A 51 1.20 23.79 4.38
CA LEU A 51 0.70 25.17 4.46
C LEU A 51 1.66 26.16 3.79
N PHE A 52 2.97 26.02 4.00
CA PHE A 52 3.96 26.88 3.34
C PHE A 52 4.07 26.61 1.84
N ARG A 53 3.96 25.36 1.38
CA ARG A 53 3.93 25.05 -0.07
C ARG A 53 2.69 25.65 -0.73
N ARG A 54 1.54 25.63 -0.07
CA ARG A 54 0.31 26.28 -0.54
C ARG A 54 0.45 27.80 -0.58
N ALA A 55 1.08 28.41 0.42
CA ALA A 55 1.40 29.84 0.41
C ALA A 55 2.31 30.21 -0.78
N LEU A 56 3.31 29.36 -1.06
CA LEU A 56 4.23 29.54 -2.19
C LEU A 56 3.58 29.25 -3.56
N ALA A 57 2.56 28.41 -3.63
CA ALA A 57 1.78 28.21 -4.84
C ALA A 57 0.97 29.46 -5.22
N LEU A 58 0.53 30.24 -4.23
CA LEU A 58 -0.16 31.51 -4.44
C LEU A 58 0.82 32.67 -4.73
N LYS A 59 2.01 32.66 -4.11
CA LYS A 59 3.08 33.63 -4.36
C LYS A 59 4.45 32.97 -4.26
N ALA A 60 5.01 32.57 -5.41
CA ALA A 60 6.26 31.81 -5.49
C ALA A 60 7.50 32.61 -5.04
N ASP A 61 7.47 33.94 -5.22
CA ASP A 61 8.59 34.85 -4.94
C ASP A 61 8.44 35.49 -3.55
N ASN A 62 8.38 34.67 -2.52
CA ASN A 62 8.36 35.13 -1.13
C ASN A 62 9.38 34.37 -0.29
N ALA A 63 10.38 35.08 0.24
CA ALA A 63 11.44 34.50 1.05
C ALA A 63 10.93 34.00 2.42
N ASP A 64 9.93 34.64 3.03
CA ASP A 64 9.50 34.28 4.39
C ASP A 64 8.89 32.86 4.47
N PRO A 65 7.93 32.46 3.61
CA PRO A 65 7.45 31.08 3.61
C PRO A 65 8.51 30.07 3.18
N LEU A 66 9.48 30.44 2.33
CA LEU A 66 10.59 29.55 1.96
C LEU A 66 11.52 29.25 3.14
N VAL A 67 11.83 30.26 3.95
CA VAL A 67 12.62 30.07 5.19
C VAL A 67 11.86 29.19 6.18
N GLN A 68 10.57 29.47 6.39
CA GLN A 68 9.76 28.68 7.31
C GLN A 68 9.54 27.24 6.81
N LEU A 69 9.40 27.04 5.49
CA LEU A 69 9.40 25.72 4.86
C LEU A 69 10.72 25.01 5.12
N GLY A 70 11.86 25.66 4.89
CA GLY A 70 13.18 25.08 5.18
C GLY A 70 13.34 24.61 6.63
N PHE A 71 12.81 25.37 7.60
CA PHE A 71 12.79 24.94 9.00
C PHE A 71 11.79 23.81 9.29
N ALA A 72 10.64 23.80 8.62
CA ALA A 72 9.69 22.68 8.72
C ALA A 72 10.31 21.38 8.17
N GLU A 73 11.01 21.45 7.03
CA GLU A 73 11.73 20.32 6.43
C GLU A 73 12.91 19.85 7.29
N LEU A 74 13.64 20.78 7.94
CA LEU A 74 14.64 20.42 8.95
C LEU A 74 14.04 19.65 10.14
N GLY A 75 12.82 20.01 10.55
CA GLY A 75 12.03 19.31 11.57
C GLY A 75 11.56 17.92 11.12
N ARG A 76 11.23 17.77 9.82
CA ARG A 76 10.95 16.48 9.16
C ARG A 76 12.20 15.64 8.90
N ASN A 77 13.40 16.18 9.17
CA ASN A 77 14.69 15.58 8.83
C ASN A 77 14.88 15.37 7.30
N ASP A 78 14.18 16.14 6.46
CA ASP A 78 14.34 16.16 5.00
C ASP A 78 15.41 17.20 4.62
N LEU A 79 16.68 16.81 4.73
CA LEU A 79 17.82 17.70 4.44
C LEU A 79 17.85 18.19 2.97
N PRO A 80 17.52 17.37 1.95
CA PRO A 80 17.41 17.84 0.57
C PRO A 80 16.31 18.91 0.37
N ALA A 81 15.10 18.69 0.88
CA ALA A 81 14.02 19.67 0.72
C ALA A 81 14.31 20.96 1.51
N ALA A 82 14.89 20.83 2.70
CA ALA A 82 15.35 21.98 3.47
C ALA A 82 16.42 22.79 2.71
N ARG A 83 17.39 22.10 2.08
CA ARG A 83 18.43 22.74 1.24
C ARG A 83 17.81 23.51 0.08
N ASP A 84 16.85 22.93 -0.64
CA ASP A 84 16.17 23.60 -1.75
C ASP A 84 15.46 24.87 -1.28
N ALA A 85 14.67 24.76 -0.22
CA ALA A 85 13.91 25.88 0.32
C ALA A 85 14.81 27.03 0.79
N PHE A 86 15.90 26.73 1.53
CA PHE A 86 16.86 27.76 1.95
C PHE A 86 17.67 28.34 0.78
N SER A 87 18.02 27.52 -0.23
CA SER A 87 18.72 28.00 -1.42
C SER A 87 17.87 29.00 -2.20
N ARG A 88 16.57 28.69 -2.37
CA ARG A 88 15.59 29.58 -3.00
C ARG A 88 15.33 30.84 -2.16
N ALA A 89 15.28 30.73 -0.84
CA ALA A 89 15.19 31.90 0.04
C ALA A 89 16.42 32.81 -0.12
N LEU A 90 17.62 32.24 -0.18
CA LEU A 90 18.88 32.98 -0.34
C LEU A 90 19.08 33.53 -1.76
N SER A 91 18.46 32.94 -2.78
CA SER A 91 18.48 33.53 -4.14
C SER A 91 17.58 34.76 -4.23
N LEU A 92 16.44 34.77 -3.54
CA LEU A 92 15.55 35.93 -3.41
C LEU A 92 16.12 37.00 -2.48
N ALA A 93 16.74 36.58 -1.38
CA ALA A 93 17.29 37.47 -0.36
C ALA A 93 18.66 36.95 0.17
N PRO A 94 19.78 37.30 -0.49
CA PRO A 94 21.12 36.80 -0.14
C PRO A 94 21.64 37.19 1.26
N ALA A 95 20.98 38.15 1.90
CA ALA A 95 21.28 38.62 3.25
C ALA A 95 20.29 38.10 4.31
N TYR A 96 19.37 37.20 3.94
CA TYR A 96 18.40 36.62 4.88
C TYR A 96 19.13 35.72 5.89
N ARG A 97 19.22 36.19 7.14
CA ARG A 97 20.07 35.60 8.18
C ARG A 97 19.55 34.23 8.62
N ASP A 98 18.25 34.11 8.87
CA ASP A 98 17.64 32.82 9.23
C ASP A 98 17.80 31.77 8.14
N ALA A 99 17.75 32.17 6.87
CA ALA A 99 18.01 31.26 5.74
C ALA A 99 19.47 30.81 5.70
N SER A 100 20.42 31.71 5.98
CA SER A 100 21.85 31.38 6.08
C SER A 100 22.14 30.46 7.27
N PHE A 101 21.47 30.69 8.40
CA PHE A 101 21.56 29.85 9.60
C PHE A 101 20.96 28.47 9.35
N GLY A 102 19.77 28.41 8.73
CA GLY A 102 19.13 27.16 8.30
C GLY A 102 19.98 26.37 7.31
N MET A 103 20.58 27.03 6.31
CA MET A 103 21.50 26.40 5.38
C MET A 103 22.76 25.86 6.08
N ALA A 104 23.35 26.61 7.02
CA ALA A 104 24.49 26.14 7.81
C ALA A 104 24.14 24.87 8.61
N GLN A 105 22.93 24.78 9.19
CA GLN A 105 22.46 23.57 9.86
C GLN A 105 22.28 22.40 8.90
N VAL A 106 21.70 22.63 7.71
CA VAL A 106 21.53 21.61 6.69
C VAL A 106 22.88 21.04 6.25
N GLU A 107 23.85 21.90 5.95
CA GLU A 107 25.19 21.46 5.54
C GLU A 107 25.93 20.73 6.67
N PHE A 108 25.81 21.20 7.90
CA PHE A 108 26.40 20.54 9.06
C PHE A 108 25.81 19.14 9.28
N ARG A 109 24.48 19.00 9.26
CA ARG A 109 23.79 17.69 9.38
C ARG A 109 24.05 16.76 8.19
N SER A 110 24.35 17.33 7.02
CA SER A 110 24.77 16.58 5.83
C SER A 110 26.24 16.16 5.85
N GLY A 111 27.02 16.58 6.86
CA GLY A 111 28.46 16.28 6.96
C GLY A 111 29.35 17.16 6.08
N ASN A 112 28.79 18.16 5.41
CA ASN A 112 29.50 19.07 4.50
C ASN A 112 30.15 20.22 5.28
N LEU A 113 31.13 19.88 6.13
CA LEU A 113 31.78 20.83 7.05
C LEU A 113 32.46 22.01 6.34
N ASP A 114 32.90 21.82 5.10
CA ASP A 114 33.51 22.88 4.28
C ASP A 114 32.50 23.90 3.76
N ALA A 115 31.25 23.49 3.53
CA ALA A 115 30.16 24.41 3.16
C ALA A 115 29.49 25.02 4.40
N ALA A 116 29.39 24.27 5.50
CA ALA A 116 28.73 24.71 6.72
C ALA A 116 29.49 25.82 7.46
N LEU A 117 30.83 25.72 7.54
CA LEU A 117 31.66 26.65 8.30
C LEU A 117 31.53 28.13 7.85
N PRO A 118 31.74 28.49 6.58
CA PRO A 118 31.66 29.90 6.16
C PRO A 118 30.24 30.48 6.32
N LEU A 119 29.20 29.65 6.19
CA LEU A 119 27.81 30.07 6.44
C LEU A 119 27.57 30.37 7.92
N ALA A 120 28.04 29.50 8.82
CA ALA A 120 27.91 29.70 10.26
C ALA A 120 28.74 30.89 10.76
N GLU A 121 29.94 31.11 10.22
CA GLU A 121 30.79 32.28 10.54
C GLU A 121 30.10 33.59 10.15
N LYS A 122 29.54 33.65 8.93
CA LYS A 122 28.79 34.82 8.46
C LYS A 122 27.59 35.15 9.35
N VAL A 123 26.87 34.14 9.84
CA VAL A 123 25.73 34.35 10.75
C VAL A 123 26.21 34.84 12.12
N ALA A 124 27.26 34.23 12.68
CA ALA A 124 27.80 34.62 13.99
C ALA A 124 28.44 36.02 13.99
N GLU A 125 29.06 36.44 12.87
CA GLU A 125 29.57 37.79 12.68
C GLU A 125 28.44 38.83 12.59
N ALA A 126 27.35 38.48 11.90
CA ALA A 126 26.19 39.35 11.77
C ALA A 126 25.36 39.46 13.07
N GLU A 127 25.42 38.45 13.93
CA GLU A 127 24.67 38.37 15.19
C GLU A 127 25.55 37.87 16.36
N PRO A 128 26.48 38.69 16.88
CA PRO A 128 27.41 38.27 17.94
C PRO A 128 26.75 37.85 19.26
N GLY A 129 25.47 38.18 19.46
CA GLY A 129 24.67 37.81 20.64
C GLY A 129 23.75 36.59 20.44
N ASN A 130 23.74 35.96 19.27
CA ASN A 130 22.89 34.81 18.99
C ASN A 130 23.56 33.52 19.50
N ALA A 131 23.05 33.00 20.63
CA ALA A 131 23.59 31.80 21.28
C ALA A 131 23.52 30.55 20.39
N ASP A 132 22.47 30.42 19.58
CA ASP A 132 22.28 29.26 18.69
C ASP A 132 23.28 29.28 17.52
N ALA A 133 23.54 30.47 16.96
CA ALA A 133 24.58 30.67 15.94
C ALA A 133 25.99 30.38 16.49
N ALA A 134 26.29 30.85 17.70
CA ALA A 134 27.57 30.58 18.37
C ALA A 134 27.76 29.08 18.65
N ALA A 135 26.73 28.40 19.16
CA ALA A 135 26.76 26.96 19.43
C ALA A 135 26.90 26.13 18.14
N LEU A 136 26.18 26.49 17.07
CA LEU A 136 26.31 25.84 15.77
C LEU A 136 27.73 25.98 15.21
N LEU A 137 28.29 27.19 15.28
CA LEU A 137 29.66 27.45 14.83
C LEU A 137 30.71 26.67 15.65
N GLU A 138 30.55 26.60 16.97
CA GLU A 138 31.42 25.80 17.83
C GLU A 138 31.33 24.31 17.49
N ASN A 139 30.12 23.79 17.27
CA ASN A 139 29.91 22.39 16.90
C ASN A 139 30.51 22.05 15.53
N ILE A 140 30.35 22.93 14.54
CA ILE A 140 30.98 22.79 13.22
C ILE A 140 32.51 22.80 13.36
N ARG A 141 33.08 23.71 14.17
CA ARG A 141 34.53 23.77 14.42
C ARG A 141 35.05 22.51 15.12
N LYS A 142 34.35 22.00 16.13
CA LYS A 142 34.68 20.73 16.80
C LYS A 142 34.62 19.56 15.83
N ALA A 143 33.57 19.46 15.02
CA ALA A 143 33.44 18.40 14.02
C ALA A 143 34.55 18.47 12.96
N LYS A 144 34.92 19.68 12.52
CA LYS A 144 36.00 19.90 11.55
C LYS A 144 37.37 19.60 12.16
N GLN A 145 37.58 19.94 13.43
CA GLN A 145 38.77 19.59 14.15
C GLN A 145 38.86 18.07 14.39
N ALA A 146 37.75 17.39 14.67
CA ALA A 146 37.70 15.93 14.79
C ALA A 146 37.94 15.23 13.44
N SER A 147 37.47 15.80 12.32
CA SER A 147 37.74 15.26 10.98
C SER A 147 39.16 15.54 10.49
N GLN A 148 39.79 16.63 10.95
CA GLN A 148 41.18 17.00 10.66
C GLN A 148 42.19 16.46 11.67
N ALA A 149 41.73 15.98 12.83
CA ALA A 149 42.55 15.27 13.79
C ALA A 149 43.01 13.96 13.15
N LYS A 150 44.19 14.02 12.53
CA LYS A 150 45.01 12.86 12.18
C LYS A 150 44.93 11.91 13.37
N PRO A 151 44.58 10.61 13.19
CA PRO A 151 44.45 9.70 14.32
C PRO A 151 45.77 9.74 15.10
N VAL A 152 45.72 10.34 16.28
CA VAL A 152 46.88 10.44 17.16
C VAL A 152 47.21 9.00 17.54
N PRO A 153 48.34 8.42 17.11
CA PRO A 153 48.80 7.19 17.72
C PRO A 153 49.05 7.55 19.17
N ALA A 154 48.41 6.83 20.09
CA ALA A 154 48.66 6.96 21.52
C ALA A 154 50.16 7.10 21.76
N ALA A 155 50.55 8.12 22.54
CA ALA A 155 51.92 8.47 22.81
C ALA A 155 52.73 7.22 23.19
N ALA A 156 53.62 6.83 22.29
CA ALA A 156 54.63 5.83 22.55
C ALA A 156 55.64 6.44 23.54
N ALA A 157 55.45 6.17 24.83
CA ALA A 157 56.59 5.75 25.63
C ALA A 157 57.30 4.61 24.88
N PRO A 158 58.64 4.46 24.94
CA PRO A 158 59.35 3.45 24.18
C PRO A 158 58.98 2.06 24.70
N ALA A 159 57.85 1.55 24.23
CA ALA A 159 57.44 0.17 24.38
C ALA A 159 58.37 -0.63 23.47
N LYS A 160 59.22 -1.43 24.11
CA LYS A 160 59.97 -2.51 23.47
C LYS A 160 59.05 -3.18 22.46
N LYS A 161 59.47 -3.21 21.19
CA LYS A 161 58.76 -3.88 20.09
C LYS A 161 58.18 -5.20 20.59
N PRO A 162 56.84 -5.39 20.60
CA PRO A 162 56.29 -6.71 20.86
C PRO A 162 56.80 -7.64 19.77
N PRO A 163 57.20 -8.88 20.10
CA PRO A 163 57.58 -9.85 19.10
C PRO A 163 56.41 -10.02 18.14
N HIS A 164 56.70 -10.17 16.84
CA HIS A 164 55.72 -10.42 15.77
C HIS A 164 54.67 -11.46 16.23
N ARG A 165 53.49 -11.02 16.71
CA ARG A 165 52.37 -11.92 16.98
C ARG A 165 51.83 -12.35 15.63
N ARG A 166 51.98 -13.64 15.31
CA ARG A 166 51.23 -14.26 14.22
C ARG A 166 49.74 -13.91 14.43
N PRO A 167 49.02 -13.41 13.41
CA PRO A 167 47.61 -13.08 13.55
C PRO A 167 46.82 -14.32 14.00
N ASP A 168 45.88 -14.12 14.93
CA ASP A 168 45.10 -15.21 15.55
C ASP A 168 44.39 -16.02 14.45
N PRO A 169 44.71 -17.34 14.32
CA PRO A 169 44.07 -18.20 13.33
C PRO A 169 42.55 -18.20 13.41
N VAL A 170 41.95 -18.04 14.60
CA VAL A 170 40.49 -17.96 14.76
C VAL A 170 39.94 -16.67 14.15
N ALA A 171 40.56 -15.53 14.45
CA ALA A 171 40.16 -14.22 13.94
C ALA A 171 40.27 -14.14 12.41
N ILE A 172 41.31 -14.76 11.82
CA ILE A 172 41.47 -14.84 10.36
C ILE A 172 40.29 -15.60 9.74
N GLN A 173 39.95 -16.77 10.28
CA GLN A 173 38.87 -17.60 9.75
C GLN A 173 37.49 -16.93 9.93
N LEU A 174 37.28 -16.23 11.05
CA LEU A 174 36.07 -15.43 11.30
C LEU A 174 35.93 -14.29 10.28
N GLU A 175 36.98 -13.52 10.06
CA GLU A 175 36.98 -12.40 9.12
C GLU A 175 36.79 -12.88 7.68
N GLN A 176 37.43 -14.00 7.31
CA GLN A 176 37.20 -14.66 6.04
C GLN A 176 35.73 -15.08 5.88
N GLY A 177 35.15 -15.73 6.90
CA GLY A 177 33.74 -16.12 6.89
C GLY A 177 32.78 -14.93 6.77
N ARG A 178 33.09 -13.80 7.42
CA ARG A 178 32.28 -12.56 7.33
C ARG A 178 32.29 -12.00 5.93
N ARG A 179 33.46 -11.92 5.29
CA ARG A 179 33.58 -11.46 3.90
C ARG A 179 32.86 -12.37 2.92
N LEU A 180 33.01 -13.69 3.07
CA LEU A 180 32.31 -14.67 2.23
C LEU A 180 30.79 -14.61 2.40
N ARG A 181 30.30 -14.40 3.64
CA ARG A 181 28.87 -14.21 3.90
C ARG A 181 28.36 -12.92 3.25
N ALA A 182 29.11 -11.81 3.37
CA ALA A 182 28.77 -10.54 2.73
C ALA A 182 28.75 -10.65 1.20
N ALA A 183 29.61 -11.48 0.62
CA ALA A 183 29.63 -11.79 -0.81
C ALA A 183 28.55 -12.78 -1.26
N GLY A 184 27.68 -13.26 -0.37
CA GLY A 184 26.62 -14.24 -0.68
C GLY A 184 27.10 -15.69 -0.86
N THR A 185 28.40 -15.94 -0.74
CA THR A 185 29.03 -17.28 -0.82
C THR A 185 28.84 -18.05 0.50
N LEU A 186 27.59 -18.44 0.79
CA LEU A 186 27.19 -19.04 2.07
C LEU A 186 27.90 -20.39 2.38
N PRO A 187 28.07 -21.34 1.42
CA PRO A 187 28.78 -22.59 1.68
C PRO A 187 30.24 -22.39 2.08
N GLU A 188 30.93 -21.46 1.45
CA GLU A 188 32.32 -21.11 1.74
C GLU A 188 32.43 -20.38 3.08
N ALA A 189 31.49 -19.48 3.36
CA ALA A 189 31.40 -18.80 4.66
C ALA A 189 31.24 -19.81 5.81
N GLU A 190 30.32 -20.77 5.65
CA GLU A 190 30.14 -21.85 6.61
C GLU A 190 31.44 -22.65 6.81
N THR A 191 32.14 -22.99 5.72
CA THR A 191 33.40 -23.72 5.78
C THR A 191 34.45 -22.96 6.60
N ALA A 192 34.60 -21.66 6.36
CA ALA A 192 35.51 -20.80 7.11
C ALA A 192 35.13 -20.74 8.60
N TYR A 193 33.84 -20.55 8.92
CA TYR A 193 33.39 -20.53 10.31
C TYR A 193 33.53 -21.88 11.01
N ARG A 194 33.32 -23.02 10.33
CA ARG A 194 33.58 -24.35 10.89
C ARG A 194 35.06 -24.57 11.19
N ARG A 195 35.98 -24.00 10.39
CA ARG A 195 37.42 -23.99 10.70
C ARG A 195 37.71 -23.14 11.95
N ALA A 196 37.12 -21.95 12.06
CA ALA A 196 37.22 -21.12 13.26
C ALA A 196 36.70 -21.86 14.51
N LEU A 197 35.60 -22.61 14.38
CA LEU A 197 35.02 -23.36 15.49
C LEU A 197 35.88 -24.55 15.90
N LYS A 198 36.55 -25.24 14.96
CA LYS A 198 37.52 -26.30 15.28
C LYS A 198 38.70 -25.76 16.08
N LEU A 199 39.17 -24.56 15.76
CA LEU A 199 40.27 -23.89 16.47
C LEU A 199 39.84 -23.38 17.85
N SER A 200 38.59 -22.92 18.00
CA SER A 200 38.04 -22.48 19.28
C SER A 200 36.57 -22.91 19.46
N PRO A 201 36.33 -24.12 20.03
CA PRO A 201 34.98 -24.72 20.11
C PRO A 201 33.97 -23.99 21.00
N ARG A 202 34.45 -23.06 21.85
CA ARG A 202 33.63 -22.25 22.77
C ARG A 202 33.57 -20.77 22.36
N ASN A 203 34.09 -20.40 21.19
CA ASN A 203 33.98 -19.02 20.69
C ASN A 203 32.51 -18.72 20.33
N THR A 204 31.89 -17.83 21.10
CA THR A 204 30.48 -17.47 20.94
C THR A 204 30.18 -16.79 19.61
N ASP A 205 31.11 -15.99 19.11
CA ASP A 205 30.91 -15.20 17.89
C ASP A 205 30.90 -16.12 16.67
N THR A 206 31.76 -17.14 16.65
CA THR A 206 31.74 -18.21 15.65
C THR A 206 30.46 -19.02 15.71
N LEU A 207 29.97 -19.35 16.92
CA LEU A 207 28.71 -20.08 17.08
C LEU A 207 27.52 -19.27 16.55
N VAL A 208 27.43 -17.98 16.88
CA VAL A 208 26.39 -17.08 16.36
C VAL A 208 26.48 -16.94 14.84
N ALA A 209 27.69 -16.73 14.31
CA ALA A 209 27.91 -16.60 12.87
C ALA A 209 27.51 -17.87 12.09
N LEU A 210 27.84 -19.06 12.62
CA LEU A 210 27.38 -20.34 12.06
C LEU A 210 25.85 -20.47 12.13
N GLY A 211 25.25 -20.13 13.28
CA GLY A 211 23.80 -20.16 13.44
C GLY A 211 23.09 -19.31 12.36
N LEU A 212 23.60 -18.12 12.07
CA LEU A 212 23.04 -17.23 11.05
C LEU A 212 23.18 -17.80 9.62
N VAL A 213 24.36 -18.31 9.24
CA VAL A 213 24.60 -18.86 7.89
C VAL A 213 23.81 -20.16 7.64
N VAL A 214 23.79 -21.04 8.64
CA VAL A 214 23.08 -22.31 8.54
C VAL A 214 21.57 -22.07 8.53
N GLY A 215 21.08 -21.11 9.32
CA GLY A 215 19.67 -20.73 9.32
C GLY A 215 19.22 -20.10 8.01
N SER A 216 20.04 -19.23 7.39
CA SER A 216 19.72 -18.64 6.09
C SER A 216 19.70 -19.65 4.93
N THR A 217 20.23 -20.85 5.14
CA THR A 217 20.17 -21.99 4.19
C THR A 217 19.11 -23.02 4.58
N GLN A 218 18.11 -22.61 5.36
CA GLN A 218 16.95 -23.40 5.81
C GLN A 218 17.27 -24.62 6.69
N ARG A 219 18.48 -24.72 7.24
CA ARG A 219 18.86 -25.77 8.22
C ARG A 219 18.56 -25.31 9.64
N PHE A 220 17.28 -25.13 9.93
CA PHE A 220 16.80 -24.47 11.15
C PHE A 220 17.18 -25.19 12.45
N ASP A 221 17.12 -26.52 12.48
CA ASP A 221 17.47 -27.30 13.67
C ASP A 221 18.94 -27.13 14.06
N GLU A 222 19.82 -27.14 13.06
CA GLU A 222 21.26 -26.96 13.29
C GLU A 222 21.57 -25.51 13.74
N ALA A 223 20.93 -24.51 13.11
CA ALA A 223 21.03 -23.12 13.53
C ALA A 223 20.62 -22.94 15.00
N GLY A 224 19.49 -23.53 15.40
CA GLY A 224 19.00 -23.53 16.77
C GLY A 224 20.04 -24.04 17.77
N ARG A 225 20.67 -25.18 17.48
CA ARG A 225 21.72 -25.78 18.33
C ARG A 225 22.95 -24.88 18.48
N PHE A 226 23.35 -24.14 17.44
CA PHE A 226 24.47 -23.22 17.55
C PHE A 226 24.14 -22.04 18.47
N PHE A 227 22.95 -21.45 18.34
CA PHE A 227 22.50 -20.40 19.27
C PHE A 227 22.36 -20.91 20.71
N ASP A 228 21.81 -22.11 20.90
CA ASP A 228 21.68 -22.74 22.23
C ASP A 228 23.06 -22.97 22.88
N ARG A 229 24.05 -23.43 22.10
CA ARG A 229 25.43 -23.57 22.60
C ARG A 229 26.05 -22.23 22.97
N ALA A 230 25.81 -21.17 22.19
CA ALA A 230 26.31 -19.84 22.51
C ALA A 230 25.69 -19.30 23.81
N LEU A 231 24.39 -19.49 24.01
CA LEU A 231 23.66 -19.10 25.22
C LEU A 231 24.03 -19.96 26.43
N ALA A 232 24.33 -21.25 26.25
CA ALA A 232 24.85 -22.10 27.34
C ALA A 232 26.22 -21.63 27.85
N ILE A 233 27.04 -21.00 26.99
CA ILE A 233 28.32 -20.41 27.38
C ILE A 233 28.12 -19.01 27.99
N ARG A 234 27.25 -18.19 27.39
CA ARG A 234 26.94 -16.83 27.83
C ARG A 234 25.42 -16.58 27.74
N PRO A 235 24.66 -16.78 28.82
CA PRO A 235 23.19 -16.69 28.79
C PRO A 235 22.63 -15.33 28.35
N GLY A 236 23.33 -14.24 28.66
CA GLY A 236 22.95 -12.87 28.28
C GLY A 236 23.47 -12.41 26.91
N LEU A 237 23.99 -13.30 26.07
CA LEU A 237 24.55 -12.92 24.77
C LEU A 237 23.47 -12.41 23.82
N LEU A 238 23.39 -11.09 23.66
CA LEU A 238 22.37 -10.40 22.87
C LEU A 238 22.30 -10.93 21.43
N ASP A 239 23.42 -11.05 20.73
CA ASP A 239 23.46 -11.52 19.34
C ASP A 239 22.88 -12.93 19.16
N ALA A 240 23.06 -13.81 20.15
CA ALA A 240 22.48 -15.15 20.13
C ALA A 240 20.97 -15.13 20.41
N ARG A 241 20.49 -14.21 21.28
CA ARG A 241 19.06 -13.99 21.52
C ARG A 241 18.37 -13.42 20.27
N LEU A 242 18.97 -12.42 19.62
CA LEU A 242 18.51 -11.88 18.33
C LEU A 242 18.54 -12.95 17.23
N GLY A 243 19.56 -13.81 17.22
CA GLY A 243 19.64 -14.99 16.36
C GLY A 243 18.45 -15.95 16.53
N LYS A 244 18.01 -16.20 17.77
CA LYS A 244 16.80 -16.99 18.06
C LYS A 244 15.52 -16.32 17.56
N VAL A 245 15.39 -15.00 17.67
CA VAL A 245 14.26 -14.25 17.10
C VAL A 245 14.22 -14.45 15.58
N ARG A 246 15.34 -14.24 14.88
CA ARG A 246 15.46 -14.47 13.43
C ARG A 246 15.11 -15.90 13.03
N LEU A 247 15.57 -16.89 13.81
CA LEU A 247 15.25 -18.29 13.55
C LEU A 247 13.75 -18.56 13.61
N ALA A 248 13.05 -18.03 14.62
CA ALA A 248 11.60 -18.17 14.74
C ALA A 248 10.87 -17.50 13.55
N ILE A 249 11.34 -16.34 13.09
CA ILE A 249 10.82 -15.69 11.87
C ILE A 249 11.03 -16.59 10.65
N TRP A 250 12.22 -17.16 10.45
CA TRP A 250 12.51 -18.05 9.32
C TRP A 250 11.68 -19.35 9.34
N GLN A 251 11.29 -19.81 10.52
CA GLN A 251 10.41 -20.96 10.71
C GLN A 251 8.92 -20.62 10.49
N GLY A 252 8.57 -19.34 10.33
CA GLY A 252 7.18 -18.88 10.23
C GLY A 252 6.43 -18.89 11.57
N ASP A 253 7.13 -19.05 12.70
CA ASP A 253 6.54 -19.08 14.04
C ASP A 253 6.49 -17.67 14.61
N ALA A 254 5.55 -16.87 14.10
CA ALA A 254 5.35 -15.48 14.53
C ALA A 254 5.05 -15.34 16.04
N PRO A 255 4.20 -16.18 16.67
CA PRO A 255 3.96 -16.10 18.12
C PRO A 255 5.22 -16.29 18.95
N ARG A 256 6.07 -17.27 18.59
CA ARG A 256 7.35 -17.47 19.26
C ARG A 256 8.32 -16.33 19.00
N ALA A 257 8.39 -15.84 17.77
CA ALA A 257 9.23 -14.69 17.44
C ALA A 257 8.85 -13.44 18.26
N ARG A 258 7.54 -13.18 18.42
CA ARG A 258 6.99 -12.09 19.23
C ARG A 258 7.36 -12.22 20.71
N ALA A 259 7.26 -13.42 21.29
CA ALA A 259 7.69 -13.65 22.67
C ALA A 259 9.20 -13.37 22.84
N LEU A 260 10.03 -13.94 21.96
CA LEU A 260 11.49 -13.80 22.03
C LEU A 260 11.96 -12.36 21.84
N VAL A 261 11.37 -11.61 20.90
CA VAL A 261 11.75 -10.20 20.68
C VAL A 261 11.30 -9.31 21.85
N GLY A 262 10.15 -9.62 22.45
CA GLY A 262 9.68 -8.96 23.67
C GLY A 262 10.68 -9.10 24.82
N ASP A 263 11.19 -10.31 25.05
CA ASP A 263 12.21 -10.58 26.08
C ASP A 263 13.53 -9.82 25.81
N VAL A 264 13.91 -9.65 24.53
CA VAL A 264 15.09 -8.89 24.15
C VAL A 264 14.88 -7.41 24.44
N LEU A 265 13.77 -6.83 23.95
CA LEU A 265 13.42 -5.42 24.14
C LEU A 265 13.18 -5.05 25.60
N ALA A 266 12.70 -5.98 26.43
CA ALA A 266 12.59 -5.76 27.87
C ALA A 266 13.96 -5.52 28.54
N SER A 267 15.01 -6.18 28.04
CA SER A 267 16.39 -6.02 28.55
C SER A 267 17.22 -4.98 27.80
N ALA A 268 16.84 -4.66 26.56
CA ALA A 268 17.56 -3.74 25.68
C ALA A 268 16.56 -2.93 24.83
N PRO A 269 15.83 -1.96 25.45
CA PRO A 269 14.68 -1.29 24.83
C PRO A 269 15.03 -0.43 23.60
N ASP A 270 16.29 0.00 23.51
CA ASP A 270 16.80 0.86 22.43
C ASP A 270 17.75 0.09 21.49
N ASN A 271 17.71 -1.24 21.50
CA ASN A 271 18.46 -2.03 20.53
C ASN A 271 17.79 -1.94 19.15
N VAL A 272 18.45 -1.26 18.22
CA VAL A 272 17.96 -1.00 16.86
C VAL A 272 17.63 -2.29 16.09
N GLU A 273 18.48 -3.32 16.20
CA GLU A 273 18.25 -4.62 15.53
C GLU A 273 17.00 -5.33 16.10
N ALA A 274 16.78 -5.27 17.42
CA ALA A 274 15.58 -5.81 18.05
C ALA A 274 14.31 -5.06 17.61
N LEU A 275 14.39 -3.72 17.47
CA LEU A 275 13.28 -2.90 16.97
C LEU A 275 12.94 -3.24 15.51
N ASN A 276 13.95 -3.41 14.66
CA ASN A 276 13.76 -3.87 13.27
C ASN A 276 13.11 -5.26 13.20
N LEU A 277 13.55 -6.20 14.06
CA LEU A 277 12.94 -7.53 14.13
C LEU A 277 11.50 -7.49 14.66
N ASP A 278 11.21 -6.67 15.69
CA ASP A 278 9.84 -6.48 16.20
C ASP A 278 8.91 -5.93 15.13
N ALA A 279 9.39 -4.94 14.37
CA ALA A 279 8.65 -4.39 13.24
C ALA A 279 8.39 -5.44 12.15
N ARG A 280 9.38 -6.26 11.82
CA ARG A 280 9.22 -7.34 10.83
C ARG A 280 8.23 -8.40 11.29
N ILE A 281 8.22 -8.73 12.58
CA ILE A 281 7.21 -9.63 13.17
C ILE A 281 5.82 -8.98 13.10
N ALA A 282 5.70 -7.70 13.43
CA ALA A 282 4.45 -6.96 13.33
C ALA A 282 3.91 -6.88 11.89
N LEU A 283 4.79 -6.72 10.89
CA LEU A 283 4.43 -6.81 9.48
C LEU A 283 3.87 -8.19 9.10
N LEU A 284 4.47 -9.28 9.60
CA LEU A 284 3.97 -10.64 9.37
C LEU A 284 2.61 -10.90 10.04
N GLU A 285 2.33 -10.21 11.14
CA GLU A 285 1.04 -10.24 11.84
C GLU A 285 0.01 -9.27 11.24
N ALA A 286 0.37 -8.50 10.22
CA ALA A 286 -0.40 -7.39 9.66
C ALA A 286 -0.75 -6.28 10.69
N ASP A 287 0.01 -6.17 11.78
CA ASP A 287 -0.07 -5.06 12.74
C ASP A 287 0.82 -3.90 12.26
N TYR A 288 0.31 -3.18 11.25
CA TYR A 288 1.02 -2.06 10.63
C TYR A 288 1.26 -0.88 11.58
N GLN A 289 0.42 -0.73 12.61
CA GLN A 289 0.57 0.32 13.61
C GLN A 289 1.79 0.05 14.49
N ARG A 290 1.90 -1.16 15.04
CA ARG A 290 3.08 -1.56 15.83
C ARG A 290 4.34 -1.57 14.98
N ALA A 291 4.26 -2.08 13.75
CA ALA A 291 5.38 -2.06 12.83
C ALA A 291 5.91 -0.64 12.64
N GLY A 292 5.01 0.30 12.31
CA GLY A 292 5.36 1.72 12.15
C GLY A 292 6.02 2.32 13.39
N GLN A 293 5.49 2.06 14.59
CA GLN A 293 6.05 2.55 15.85
C GLN A 293 7.47 2.03 16.09
N SER A 294 7.71 0.73 15.93
CA SER A 294 9.03 0.12 16.13
C SER A 294 10.05 0.64 15.12
N LEU A 295 9.66 0.84 13.85
CA LEU A 295 10.52 1.40 12.81
C LEU A 295 10.84 2.88 13.05
N GLN A 296 9.86 3.67 13.47
CA GLN A 296 10.09 5.08 13.83
C GLN A 296 11.05 5.21 15.01
N ARG A 297 10.93 4.34 16.03
CA ARG A 297 11.90 4.27 17.13
C ARG A 297 13.29 3.86 16.66
N ALA A 298 13.38 2.87 15.76
CA ALA A 298 14.65 2.47 15.17
C ALA A 298 15.31 3.63 14.41
N LEU A 299 14.55 4.40 13.62
CA LEU A 299 15.03 5.57 12.88
C LEU A 299 15.38 6.76 13.77
N ALA A 300 14.74 6.91 14.92
CA ALA A 300 15.11 7.94 15.90
C ALA A 300 16.49 7.66 16.52
N LEU A 301 16.82 6.37 16.72
CA LEU A 301 18.10 5.93 17.27
C LEU A 301 19.20 5.84 16.21
N ASP A 302 18.84 5.41 15.00
CA ASP A 302 19.73 5.34 13.84
C ASP A 302 19.01 5.89 12.58
N PRO A 303 19.16 7.20 12.30
CA PRO A 303 18.54 7.84 11.14
C PRO A 303 19.01 7.31 9.78
N ARG A 304 20.11 6.54 9.73
CA ARG A 304 20.66 5.94 8.50
C ARG A 304 20.41 4.43 8.43
N ASN A 305 19.39 3.93 9.13
CA ASN A 305 19.02 2.54 9.08
C ASN A 305 18.18 2.22 7.81
N ALA A 306 18.82 1.64 6.80
CA ALA A 306 18.17 1.27 5.55
C ALA A 306 17.05 0.21 5.76
N GLU A 307 17.27 -0.79 6.62
CA GLU A 307 16.27 -1.83 6.91
C GLU A 307 14.99 -1.22 7.53
N ALA A 308 15.14 -0.23 8.41
CA ALA A 308 14.01 0.47 9.02
C ALA A 308 13.26 1.35 8.00
N LEU A 309 13.96 2.00 7.07
CA LEU A 309 13.35 2.75 5.97
C LEU A 309 12.58 1.82 5.00
N VAL A 310 13.16 0.67 4.66
CA VAL A 310 12.47 -0.36 3.86
C VAL A 310 11.21 -0.85 4.58
N GLY A 311 11.32 -1.19 5.86
CA GLY A 311 10.17 -1.60 6.66
C GLY A 311 9.10 -0.51 6.72
N LEU A 312 9.48 0.77 6.82
CA LEU A 312 8.51 1.87 6.84
C LEU A 312 7.84 2.02 5.48
N GLY A 313 8.58 1.85 4.40
CA GLY A 313 8.01 1.80 3.05
C GLY A 313 7.01 0.66 2.90
N ASP A 314 7.33 -0.53 3.41
CA ASP A 314 6.44 -1.69 3.39
C ASP A 314 5.14 -1.41 4.19
N VAL A 315 5.23 -0.75 5.35
CA VAL A 315 4.07 -0.28 6.14
C VAL A 315 3.23 0.72 5.35
N ARG A 316 3.85 1.73 4.71
CA ARG A 316 3.13 2.76 3.95
C ARG A 316 2.42 2.17 2.74
N ARG A 317 3.08 1.27 2.02
CA ARG A 317 2.51 0.56 0.87
C ARG A 317 1.33 -0.31 1.30
N ALA A 318 1.45 -1.03 2.42
CA ALA A 318 0.34 -1.80 2.98
C ALA A 318 -0.84 -0.93 3.44
N GLY A 319 -0.60 0.34 3.78
CA GLY A 319 -1.63 1.35 4.05
C GLY A 319 -2.22 2.02 2.81
N GLY A 320 -1.71 1.74 1.61
CA GLY A 320 -2.14 2.34 0.34
C GLY A 320 -1.47 3.67 -0.01
N ASP A 321 -0.48 4.10 0.79
CA ASP A 321 0.33 5.29 0.54
C ASP A 321 1.61 4.90 -0.22
N ASP A 322 1.45 4.57 -1.50
CA ASP A 322 2.58 4.16 -2.34
C ASP A 322 3.58 5.31 -2.58
N GLU A 323 3.13 6.56 -2.53
CA GLU A 323 4.02 7.71 -2.67
C GLU A 323 5.00 7.79 -1.50
N ALA A 324 4.50 7.78 -0.26
CA ALA A 324 5.36 7.75 0.92
C ALA A 324 6.21 6.46 0.98
N ALA A 325 5.67 5.33 0.51
CA ALA A 325 6.42 4.09 0.43
C ALA A 325 7.64 4.22 -0.49
N ARG A 326 7.44 4.75 -1.70
CA ARG A 326 8.52 4.98 -2.67
C ARG A 326 9.54 5.98 -2.17
N GLN A 327 9.13 7.04 -1.46
CA GLN A 327 10.04 7.97 -0.79
C GLN A 327 10.94 7.23 0.22
N ALA A 328 10.35 6.41 1.11
CA ALA A 328 11.10 5.63 2.08
C ALA A 328 12.08 4.65 1.43
N TYR A 329 11.65 3.93 0.36
CA TYR A 329 12.55 3.06 -0.40
C TYR A 329 13.67 3.83 -1.10
N SER A 330 13.41 5.04 -1.58
CA SER A 330 14.42 5.87 -2.25
C SER A 330 15.48 6.35 -1.25
N LEU A 331 15.06 6.69 -0.01
CA LEU A 331 15.98 6.99 1.09
C LEU A 331 16.81 5.77 1.48
N ALA A 332 16.21 4.57 1.55
CA ALA A 332 16.94 3.34 1.82
C ALA A 332 17.98 3.04 0.73
N LEU A 333 17.62 3.19 -0.55
CA LEU A 333 18.52 2.99 -1.68
C LEU A 333 19.67 4.00 -1.70
N ALA A 334 19.45 5.23 -1.22
CA ALA A 334 20.51 6.23 -1.08
C ALA A 334 21.54 5.86 0.00
N ILE A 335 21.14 5.07 1.02
CA ILE A 335 22.04 4.55 2.05
C ILE A 335 22.76 3.29 1.56
N GLU A 336 22.04 2.40 0.88
CA GLU A 336 22.56 1.15 0.31
C GLU A 336 22.40 1.11 -1.22
N PRO A 337 23.26 1.82 -1.98
CA PRO A 337 23.19 1.80 -3.45
C PRO A 337 23.41 0.38 -4.00
N GLY A 338 22.62 0.00 -5.01
CA GLY A 338 22.69 -1.33 -5.62
C GLY A 338 21.99 -2.44 -4.82
N SER A 339 21.18 -2.08 -3.82
CA SER A 339 20.34 -3.04 -3.12
C SER A 339 19.21 -3.55 -4.03
N ALA A 340 19.39 -4.74 -4.60
CA ALA A 340 18.41 -5.38 -5.48
C ALA A 340 17.02 -5.52 -4.83
N ASP A 341 16.97 -5.72 -3.51
CA ASP A 341 15.73 -5.83 -2.74
C ASP A 341 14.92 -4.52 -2.73
N VAL A 342 15.61 -3.39 -2.62
CA VAL A 342 14.99 -2.04 -2.63
C VAL A 342 14.65 -1.62 -4.05
N GLU A 343 15.52 -1.89 -5.02
CA GLU A 343 15.26 -1.66 -6.44
C GLU A 343 14.02 -2.44 -6.91
N GLN A 344 13.87 -3.70 -6.50
CA GLN A 344 12.70 -4.50 -6.80
C GLN A 344 11.43 -3.87 -6.22
N ARG A 345 11.45 -3.36 -4.99
CA ARG A 345 10.30 -2.65 -4.39
C ARG A 345 9.94 -1.37 -5.13
N LEU A 346 10.93 -0.63 -5.63
CA LEU A 346 10.73 0.59 -6.43
C LEU A 346 10.24 0.27 -7.86
N ALA A 347 10.58 -0.90 -8.39
CA ALA A 347 10.12 -1.35 -9.70
C ALA A 347 8.64 -1.78 -9.71
N VAL A 348 8.07 -2.14 -8.56
CA VAL A 348 6.64 -2.43 -8.43
C VAL A 348 5.85 -1.16 -8.81
N PRO A 349 4.99 -1.22 -9.84
CA PRO A 349 4.19 -0.07 -10.25
C PRO A 349 3.18 0.28 -9.15
N PRO A 350 2.80 1.57 -9.03
CA PRO A 350 1.79 1.97 -8.07
C PRO A 350 0.48 1.21 -8.34
N PRO A 351 -0.29 0.89 -7.30
CA PRO A 351 -1.58 0.25 -7.48
C PRO A 351 -2.49 1.17 -8.30
N ARG A 352 -3.06 0.64 -9.38
CA ARG A 352 -4.09 1.33 -10.16
C ARG A 352 -5.29 1.60 -9.26
N LYS A 353 -5.58 2.88 -9.06
CA LYS A 353 -6.64 3.33 -8.15
C LYS A 353 -7.99 3.41 -8.84
N TRP A 354 -8.00 3.59 -10.16
CA TRP A 354 -9.24 3.74 -10.91
C TRP A 354 -9.61 2.46 -11.65
N ARG A 355 -10.91 2.18 -11.72
CA ARG A 355 -11.51 1.18 -12.60
C ARG A 355 -12.69 1.81 -13.33
N LEU A 356 -12.67 1.75 -14.66
CA LEU A 356 -13.78 2.10 -15.53
C LEU A 356 -14.42 0.80 -16.05
N ASP A 357 -15.73 0.69 -15.92
CA ASP A 357 -16.53 -0.41 -16.43
C ASP A 357 -17.56 0.14 -17.42
N LEU A 358 -17.55 -0.34 -18.66
CA LEU A 358 -18.55 0.01 -19.68
C LEU A 358 -19.25 -1.28 -20.12
N GLY A 359 -20.56 -1.22 -20.33
CA GLY A 359 -21.33 -2.36 -20.81
C GLY A 359 -22.53 -1.94 -21.63
N SER A 360 -22.92 -2.76 -22.59
CA SER A 360 -24.13 -2.59 -23.37
C SER A 360 -24.71 -3.95 -23.73
N GLU A 361 -26.02 -4.09 -23.55
CA GLU A 361 -26.81 -5.26 -23.85
C GLU A 361 -27.96 -4.87 -24.77
N VAL A 362 -28.22 -5.72 -25.74
CA VAL A 362 -29.38 -5.62 -26.63
C VAL A 362 -30.17 -6.91 -26.49
N SER A 363 -31.49 -6.78 -26.33
CA SER A 363 -32.39 -7.91 -26.23
C SER A 363 -33.37 -7.91 -27.40
N ASP A 364 -33.52 -9.07 -28.03
CA ASP A 364 -34.56 -9.37 -29.01
C ASP A 364 -35.70 -10.10 -28.31
N LEU A 365 -36.94 -9.66 -28.57
CA LEU A 365 -38.15 -10.20 -27.95
C LEU A 365 -38.98 -10.93 -28.98
N THR A 366 -39.49 -12.10 -28.60
CA THR A 366 -40.50 -12.80 -29.42
C THR A 366 -41.78 -11.96 -29.54
N ASP A 367 -42.64 -12.36 -30.48
CA ASP A 367 -43.94 -11.72 -30.76
C ASP A 367 -43.86 -10.26 -31.27
N GLY A 368 -42.68 -9.81 -31.72
CA GLY A 368 -42.51 -8.51 -32.37
C GLY A 368 -42.61 -7.32 -31.41
N LEU A 369 -42.44 -7.56 -30.10
CA LEU A 369 -42.57 -6.58 -29.02
C LEU A 369 -41.48 -5.48 -28.99
N GLY A 370 -40.55 -5.50 -29.96
CA GLY A 370 -39.46 -4.54 -30.11
C GLY A 370 -38.25 -4.86 -29.24
N ASN A 371 -37.11 -4.23 -29.55
CA ASN A 371 -35.86 -4.52 -28.86
C ASN A 371 -35.75 -3.74 -27.54
N TRP A 372 -35.18 -4.38 -26.52
CA TRP A 372 -34.74 -3.68 -25.31
C TRP A 372 -33.24 -3.40 -25.38
N THR A 373 -32.81 -2.31 -24.75
CA THR A 373 -31.38 -2.01 -24.61
C THR A 373 -31.06 -1.64 -23.17
N ASP A 374 -29.92 -2.10 -22.67
CA ASP A 374 -29.40 -1.75 -21.35
C ASP A 374 -27.93 -1.37 -21.49
N SER A 375 -27.56 -0.17 -21.11
CA SER A 375 -26.17 0.28 -21.18
C SER A 375 -25.74 0.84 -19.84
N SER A 376 -24.48 0.65 -19.48
CA SER A 376 -23.97 1.17 -18.22
C SER A 376 -22.53 1.65 -18.32
N ALA A 377 -22.24 2.66 -17.50
CA ALA A 377 -20.91 3.19 -17.28
C ALA A 377 -20.68 3.29 -15.77
N GLY A 378 -19.62 2.67 -15.28
CA GLY A 378 -19.23 2.68 -13.88
C GLY A 378 -17.81 3.16 -13.70
N LEU A 379 -17.57 3.96 -12.65
CA LEU A 379 -16.25 4.40 -12.26
C LEU A 379 -16.05 4.07 -10.78
N ALA A 380 -14.98 3.36 -10.47
CA ALA A 380 -14.59 3.02 -9.10
C ALA A 380 -13.22 3.62 -8.77
N TYR A 381 -13.07 4.07 -7.53
CA TYR A 381 -11.85 4.59 -6.95
C TYR A 381 -11.50 3.82 -5.68
N ARG A 382 -10.32 3.20 -5.68
CA ARG A 382 -9.74 2.57 -4.49
C ARG A 382 -9.15 3.64 -3.58
N LEU A 383 -9.92 4.02 -2.57
CA LEU A 383 -9.52 5.02 -1.56
C LEU A 383 -8.39 4.49 -0.67
N SER A 384 -8.48 3.22 -0.28
CA SER A 384 -7.48 2.50 0.51
C SER A 384 -7.45 1.02 0.08
N PRO A 385 -6.49 0.20 0.56
CA PRO A 385 -6.48 -1.24 0.28
C PRO A 385 -7.76 -1.96 0.74
N GLN A 386 -8.50 -1.38 1.69
CA GLN A 386 -9.72 -1.94 2.26
C GLN A 386 -10.99 -1.26 1.75
N THR A 387 -10.92 -0.04 1.22
CA THR A 387 -12.09 0.78 0.90
C THR A 387 -12.11 1.17 -0.56
N THR A 388 -13.23 0.89 -1.24
CA THR A 388 -13.49 1.33 -2.61
C THR A 388 -14.80 2.08 -2.67
N ILE A 389 -14.82 3.19 -3.39
CA ILE A 389 -16.04 3.96 -3.67
C ILE A 389 -16.30 3.85 -5.17
N SER A 390 -17.54 3.62 -5.57
CA SER A 390 -17.91 3.56 -6.98
C SER A 390 -19.23 4.26 -7.28
N GLY A 391 -19.30 4.85 -8.46
CA GLY A 391 -20.55 5.32 -9.05
C GLY A 391 -20.84 4.55 -10.33
N ARG A 392 -22.12 4.29 -10.62
CA ARG A 392 -22.56 3.65 -11.86
C ARG A 392 -23.80 4.34 -12.40
N THR A 393 -23.81 4.61 -13.69
CA THR A 393 -25.00 5.04 -14.43
C THR A 393 -25.48 3.87 -15.29
N ARG A 394 -26.78 3.62 -15.27
CA ARG A 394 -27.49 2.64 -16.11
C ARG A 394 -28.53 3.38 -16.95
N LEU A 395 -28.55 3.10 -18.24
CA LEU A 395 -29.52 3.61 -19.20
C LEU A 395 -30.26 2.41 -19.77
N ALA A 396 -31.53 2.28 -19.46
CA ALA A 396 -32.37 1.19 -19.93
C ALA A 396 -33.46 1.75 -20.84
N THR A 397 -33.68 1.13 -22.00
CA THR A 397 -34.79 1.46 -22.90
C THR A 397 -35.67 0.24 -23.09
N ARG A 398 -36.96 0.38 -22.78
CA ARG A 398 -37.98 -0.66 -22.92
C ARG A 398 -39.23 -0.03 -23.52
N PHE A 399 -39.77 -0.64 -24.58
CA PHE A 399 -41.02 -0.20 -25.23
C PHE A 399 -41.08 1.29 -25.61
N GLY A 400 -39.93 1.89 -25.93
CA GLY A 400 -39.82 3.31 -26.30
C GLY A 400 -39.57 4.27 -25.12
N ASN A 401 -39.72 3.81 -23.89
CA ASN A 401 -39.41 4.57 -22.67
C ASN A 401 -37.96 4.34 -22.26
N THR A 402 -37.30 5.36 -21.72
CA THR A 402 -35.89 5.29 -21.32
C THR A 402 -35.67 5.82 -19.91
N ASP A 403 -35.23 4.94 -19.03
CA ASP A 403 -34.89 5.26 -17.65
C ASP A 403 -33.37 5.42 -17.50
N VAL A 404 -32.97 6.39 -16.69
CA VAL A 404 -31.57 6.63 -16.31
C VAL A 404 -31.43 6.48 -14.80
N GLN A 405 -30.77 5.41 -14.36
CA GLN A 405 -30.48 5.17 -12.96
C GLN A 405 -29.04 5.53 -12.62
N ILE A 406 -28.83 6.22 -11.50
CA ILE A 406 -27.52 6.54 -10.94
C ILE A 406 -27.39 5.83 -9.59
N GLU A 407 -26.32 5.04 -9.43
CA GLU A 407 -26.00 4.29 -8.23
C GLU A 407 -24.67 4.77 -7.64
N GLY A 408 -24.63 4.96 -6.33
CA GLY A 408 -23.42 5.11 -5.54
C GLY A 408 -23.24 3.92 -4.61
N ARG A 409 -21.99 3.45 -4.45
CA ARG A 409 -21.65 2.28 -3.64
C ARG A 409 -20.33 2.49 -2.91
N VAL A 410 -20.26 1.97 -1.69
CA VAL A 410 -19.04 1.89 -0.88
C VAL A 410 -18.80 0.45 -0.45
N ASP A 411 -17.64 -0.08 -0.78
CA ASP A 411 -17.16 -1.41 -0.39
C ASP A 411 -16.08 -1.27 0.68
N GLN A 412 -16.17 -2.07 1.75
CA GLN A 412 -15.26 -2.09 2.88
C GLN A 412 -14.84 -3.52 3.24
N ALA A 413 -13.54 -3.80 3.19
CA ALA A 413 -12.96 -4.98 3.83
C ALA A 413 -12.65 -4.67 5.30
N PHE A 414 -13.16 -5.50 6.21
CA PHE A 414 -12.89 -5.38 7.65
C PHE A 414 -11.78 -6.34 8.08
N SER A 415 -11.63 -7.45 7.36
CA SER A 415 -10.53 -8.40 7.51
C SER A 415 -10.27 -9.11 6.18
N PRO A 416 -9.17 -9.88 6.04
CA PRO A 416 -8.96 -10.72 4.87
C PRO A 416 -10.08 -11.74 4.60
N ALA A 417 -10.87 -12.09 5.62
CA ALA A 417 -11.95 -13.06 5.53
C ALA A 417 -13.36 -12.43 5.53
N PHE A 418 -13.49 -11.11 5.71
CA PHE A 418 -14.80 -10.46 5.83
C PHE A 418 -14.82 -9.07 5.18
N SER A 419 -15.78 -8.87 4.29
CA SER A 419 -16.08 -7.58 3.66
C SER A 419 -17.59 -7.34 3.59
N ALA A 420 -17.97 -6.07 3.50
CA ALA A 420 -19.35 -5.66 3.27
C ALA A 420 -19.41 -4.42 2.37
N TYR A 421 -20.60 -4.13 1.86
CA TYR A 421 -20.88 -2.93 1.10
C TYR A 421 -22.27 -2.38 1.40
N ALA A 422 -22.45 -1.11 1.08
CA ALA A 422 -23.74 -0.47 0.98
C ALA A 422 -23.85 0.30 -0.34
N LEU A 423 -25.06 0.37 -0.88
CA LEU A 423 -25.37 1.10 -2.10
C LEU A 423 -26.70 1.86 -1.96
N ALA A 424 -26.81 2.93 -2.74
CA ALA A 424 -28.05 3.64 -2.98
C ALA A 424 -28.13 4.03 -4.45
N ALA A 425 -29.30 3.91 -5.05
CA ALA A 425 -29.55 4.30 -6.42
C ALA A 425 -30.82 5.16 -6.52
N ALA A 426 -30.86 6.01 -7.54
CA ALA A 426 -32.03 6.82 -7.87
C ALA A 426 -32.24 6.86 -9.39
N THR A 427 -33.50 6.87 -9.80
CA THR A 427 -33.93 6.98 -11.19
C THR A 427 -34.90 8.15 -11.28
N PRO A 428 -34.46 9.33 -11.73
CA PRO A 428 -35.36 10.46 -11.98
C PRO A 428 -36.39 10.08 -13.04
N ASP A 429 -37.64 10.50 -12.83
CA ASP A 429 -38.76 10.30 -13.77
C ASP A 429 -38.89 8.84 -14.26
N ALA A 430 -38.75 7.88 -13.33
CA ALA A 430 -38.73 6.46 -13.67
C ALA A 430 -40.06 5.95 -14.26
N ASP A 431 -39.97 5.32 -15.43
CA ASP A 431 -41.08 4.65 -16.10
C ASP A 431 -41.22 3.18 -15.69
N PHE A 432 -40.10 2.46 -15.46
CA PHE A 432 -40.13 1.02 -15.17
C PHE A 432 -38.99 0.50 -14.25
N LEU A 433 -37.94 1.28 -14.03
CA LEU A 433 -36.92 1.03 -13.01
C LEU A 433 -37.42 1.54 -11.65
N ALA A 434 -36.78 1.08 -10.58
CA ALA A 434 -37.05 1.60 -9.25
C ALA A 434 -36.71 3.11 -9.20
N ARG A 435 -37.62 3.92 -8.65
CA ARG A 435 -37.42 5.36 -8.38
C ARG A 435 -36.20 5.56 -7.48
N TYR A 436 -36.06 4.70 -6.48
CA TYR A 436 -34.83 4.57 -5.71
C TYR A 436 -34.64 3.15 -5.22
N SER A 437 -33.38 2.81 -4.96
CA SER A 437 -32.97 1.52 -4.40
C SER A 437 -32.03 1.75 -3.24
N LEU A 438 -32.18 0.95 -2.19
CA LEU A 438 -31.21 0.85 -1.10
C LEU A 438 -30.76 -0.60 -0.98
N GLY A 439 -29.46 -0.83 -0.84
CA GLY A 439 -28.94 -2.18 -0.74
C GLY A 439 -27.70 -2.30 0.12
N ALA A 440 -27.49 -3.48 0.64
CA ALA A 440 -26.28 -3.84 1.36
C ALA A 440 -25.97 -5.32 1.16
N GLY A 441 -24.69 -5.66 1.21
CA GLY A 441 -24.27 -7.05 1.12
C GLY A 441 -22.98 -7.31 1.87
N ALA A 442 -22.70 -8.58 2.08
CA ALA A 442 -21.56 -9.03 2.86
C ALA A 442 -21.00 -10.36 2.34
N SER A 443 -19.71 -10.57 2.54
CA SER A 443 -18.96 -11.74 2.11
C SER A 443 -18.05 -12.25 3.22
N TRP A 444 -18.09 -13.55 3.48
CA TRP A 444 -17.26 -14.26 4.45
C TRP A 444 -16.51 -15.40 3.78
N GLN A 445 -15.19 -15.43 3.91
CA GLN A 445 -14.39 -16.61 3.57
C GLN A 445 -14.51 -17.64 4.71
N VAL A 446 -15.29 -18.70 4.49
CA VAL A 446 -15.62 -19.71 5.50
C VAL A 446 -14.65 -20.89 5.50
N VAL A 447 -13.96 -21.14 4.39
CA VAL A 447 -12.90 -22.17 4.31
C VAL A 447 -11.66 -21.55 3.66
N ALA A 448 -10.52 -21.70 4.33
CA ALA A 448 -9.22 -21.29 3.79
C ALA A 448 -8.78 -22.20 2.63
N PRO A 449 -8.02 -21.68 1.65
CA PRO A 449 -7.55 -22.48 0.54
C PRO A 449 -6.67 -23.66 1.01
N ALA A 450 -6.95 -24.84 0.47
CA ALA A 450 -6.18 -26.07 0.66
C ALA A 450 -5.64 -26.55 -0.70
N LYS A 451 -4.74 -27.55 -0.71
CA LYS A 451 -4.08 -28.04 -1.95
C LYS A 451 -5.03 -28.47 -3.08
N VAL A 452 -6.30 -28.77 -2.81
CA VAL A 452 -7.26 -29.30 -3.80
C VAL A 452 -8.46 -28.36 -4.00
N PHE A 453 -8.72 -27.48 -3.03
CA PHE A 453 -9.89 -26.60 -3.01
C PHE A 453 -9.42 -25.17 -2.71
N GLY A 454 -9.80 -24.22 -3.55
CA GLY A 454 -9.61 -22.80 -3.27
C GLY A 454 -10.53 -22.33 -2.14
N PRO A 455 -10.57 -21.01 -1.87
CA PRO A 455 -11.41 -20.47 -0.80
C PRO A 455 -12.89 -20.76 -1.08
N LEU A 456 -13.63 -21.08 -0.01
CA LEU A 456 -15.10 -21.12 -0.04
C LEU A 456 -15.61 -19.86 0.65
N SER A 457 -16.51 -19.16 -0.03
CA SER A 457 -17.13 -17.94 0.49
C SER A 457 -18.65 -18.10 0.60
N LEU A 458 -19.18 -17.63 1.72
CA LEU A 458 -20.61 -17.38 1.95
C LEU A 458 -20.87 -15.90 1.76
N ASN A 459 -21.97 -15.56 1.10
CA ASN A 459 -22.29 -14.18 0.81
C ASN A 459 -23.80 -13.95 0.92
N VAL A 460 -24.17 -12.69 1.12
CA VAL A 460 -25.57 -12.24 1.13
C VAL A 460 -25.66 -10.86 0.51
N ASP A 461 -26.72 -10.63 -0.26
CA ASP A 461 -27.16 -9.33 -0.75
C ASP A 461 -28.60 -9.12 -0.34
N ALA A 462 -28.93 -7.91 0.10
CA ALA A 462 -30.30 -7.50 0.40
C ALA A 462 -30.56 -6.15 -0.25
N ARG A 463 -31.72 -6.01 -0.87
CA ARG A 463 -32.11 -4.81 -1.62
C ARG A 463 -33.57 -4.48 -1.38
N TYR A 464 -33.85 -3.20 -1.22
CA TYR A 464 -35.18 -2.61 -1.21
C TYR A 464 -35.29 -1.68 -2.42
N ASP A 465 -36.30 -1.90 -3.24
CA ASP A 465 -36.55 -1.17 -4.48
C ASP A 465 -37.96 -0.57 -4.43
N ASN A 466 -38.06 0.75 -4.56
CA ASN A 466 -39.33 1.47 -4.60
C ASN A 466 -39.68 1.81 -6.04
N PHE A 467 -40.81 1.31 -6.54
CA PHE A 467 -41.36 1.62 -7.86
C PHE A 467 -42.51 2.63 -7.75
N ALA A 468 -43.15 2.97 -8.86
CA ALA A 468 -44.30 3.87 -8.86
C ALA A 468 -45.45 3.30 -8.02
N ASP A 469 -45.77 2.01 -8.22
CA ASP A 469 -46.97 1.35 -7.69
C ASP A 469 -46.68 0.12 -6.81
N ALA A 470 -45.40 -0.15 -6.49
CA ALA A 470 -45.02 -1.27 -5.64
C ALA A 470 -43.68 -1.03 -4.94
N ASP A 471 -43.51 -1.59 -3.76
CA ASP A 471 -42.20 -1.81 -3.14
C ASP A 471 -41.81 -3.28 -3.23
N VAL A 472 -40.55 -3.55 -3.54
CA VAL A 472 -40.00 -4.91 -3.60
C VAL A 472 -38.78 -5.02 -2.71
N THR A 473 -38.78 -6.02 -1.83
CA THR A 473 -37.60 -6.40 -1.06
C THR A 473 -37.05 -7.72 -1.58
N SER A 474 -35.74 -7.80 -1.78
CA SER A 474 -35.06 -9.05 -2.15
C SER A 474 -33.90 -9.37 -1.22
N ILE A 475 -33.71 -10.67 -0.95
CA ILE A 475 -32.59 -11.21 -0.20
C ILE A 475 -32.01 -12.39 -0.99
N GLN A 476 -30.70 -12.34 -1.21
CA GLN A 476 -30.00 -13.26 -2.09
C GLN A 476 -28.75 -13.80 -1.41
N PRO A 477 -28.84 -14.91 -0.65
CA PRO A 477 -27.65 -15.60 -0.17
C PRO A 477 -27.01 -16.40 -1.30
N TRP A 478 -25.68 -16.49 -1.32
CA TRP A 478 -24.97 -17.38 -2.26
C TRP A 478 -23.66 -17.93 -1.72
N LEU A 479 -23.33 -19.12 -2.20
CA LEU A 479 -22.06 -19.79 -1.99
C LEU A 479 -21.20 -19.69 -3.25
N GLN A 480 -19.90 -19.53 -3.08
CA GLN A 480 -18.93 -19.55 -4.15
C GLN A 480 -17.67 -20.28 -3.72
N GLY A 481 -17.20 -21.22 -4.53
CA GLY A 481 -15.98 -21.97 -4.28
C GLY A 481 -15.16 -22.17 -5.55
N TYR A 482 -13.88 -22.48 -5.36
CA TYR A 482 -12.94 -22.70 -6.44
C TYR A 482 -12.30 -24.09 -6.37
N LEU A 483 -12.11 -24.70 -7.52
CA LEU A 483 -11.52 -26.02 -7.73
C LEU A 483 -10.36 -25.92 -8.72
N LEU A 484 -9.56 -26.99 -8.82
CA LEU A 484 -8.49 -27.12 -9.82
C LEU A 484 -7.50 -25.94 -9.77
N ASP A 485 -6.95 -25.67 -8.60
CA ASP A 485 -6.03 -24.54 -8.34
C ASP A 485 -6.61 -23.16 -8.74
N GLY A 486 -7.94 -22.99 -8.59
CA GLY A 486 -8.62 -21.74 -8.91
C GLY A 486 -9.18 -21.66 -10.33
N ARG A 487 -8.90 -22.64 -11.20
CA ARG A 487 -9.31 -22.60 -12.60
C ARG A 487 -10.80 -22.83 -12.81
N LEU A 488 -11.49 -23.51 -11.90
CA LEU A 488 -12.93 -23.72 -11.97
C LEU A 488 -13.61 -23.07 -10.77
N GLY A 489 -14.33 -21.99 -11.00
CA GLY A 489 -15.22 -21.38 -10.02
C GLY A 489 -16.64 -21.94 -10.15
N LEU A 490 -17.27 -22.25 -9.04
CA LEU A 490 -18.68 -22.65 -8.98
C LEU A 490 -19.41 -21.74 -8.00
N SER A 491 -20.62 -21.32 -8.36
CA SER A 491 -21.49 -20.54 -7.48
C SER A 491 -22.94 -20.98 -7.57
N ALA A 492 -23.62 -20.92 -6.43
CA ALA A 492 -25.04 -21.20 -6.26
C ALA A 492 -25.65 -20.09 -5.42
N ARG A 493 -26.59 -19.36 -6.00
CA ARG A 493 -27.31 -18.25 -5.38
C ARG A 493 -28.78 -18.61 -5.25
N TRP A 494 -29.37 -18.30 -4.12
CA TRP A 494 -30.82 -18.30 -3.94
C TRP A 494 -31.33 -16.88 -4.06
N VAL A 495 -32.53 -16.72 -4.59
CA VAL A 495 -33.20 -15.44 -4.78
C VAL A 495 -34.54 -15.53 -4.08
N HIS A 496 -34.74 -14.67 -3.10
CA HIS A 496 -36.02 -14.49 -2.41
C HIS A 496 -36.47 -13.05 -2.65
N ALA A 497 -37.66 -12.86 -3.20
CA ALA A 497 -38.25 -11.55 -3.43
C ALA A 497 -39.68 -11.52 -2.90
N GLU A 498 -40.06 -10.41 -2.28
CA GLU A 498 -41.39 -10.16 -1.75
C GLU A 498 -41.81 -8.73 -2.08
N ASP A 499 -43.03 -8.55 -2.60
CA ASP A 499 -43.63 -7.24 -2.82
C ASP A 499 -44.40 -6.73 -1.58
N ASP A 500 -44.88 -5.49 -1.63
CA ASP A 500 -45.59 -4.82 -0.54
C ASP A 500 -46.98 -5.40 -0.21
N ILE A 501 -47.57 -6.17 -1.13
CA ILE A 501 -48.83 -6.88 -0.90
C ILE A 501 -48.62 -8.34 -0.46
N GLY A 502 -47.36 -8.77 -0.30
CA GLY A 502 -46.98 -10.08 0.23
C GLY A 502 -46.89 -11.20 -0.80
N THR A 503 -46.88 -10.88 -2.10
CA THR A 503 -46.53 -11.83 -3.16
C THR A 503 -45.06 -12.21 -3.01
N ARG A 504 -44.79 -13.52 -3.00
CA ARG A 504 -43.43 -14.04 -2.86
C ARG A 504 -43.00 -14.77 -4.12
N ALA A 505 -41.74 -14.61 -4.47
CA ALA A 505 -41.12 -15.38 -5.53
C ALA A 505 -39.72 -15.83 -5.09
N ASP A 506 -39.50 -17.14 -5.22
CA ASP A 506 -38.27 -17.81 -4.82
C ASP A 506 -37.62 -18.46 -6.04
N GLY A 507 -36.29 -18.52 -6.05
CA GLY A 507 -35.57 -19.19 -7.12
C GLY A 507 -34.08 -19.34 -6.84
N TYR A 508 -33.35 -19.76 -7.88
CA TYR A 508 -31.93 -20.00 -7.78
C TYR A 508 -31.18 -19.71 -9.09
N VAL A 509 -29.89 -19.42 -8.95
CA VAL A 509 -28.94 -19.23 -10.05
C VAL A 509 -27.72 -20.11 -9.81
N LEU A 510 -27.37 -20.92 -10.80
CA LEU A 510 -26.15 -21.73 -10.82
C LEU A 510 -25.22 -21.20 -11.90
N ARG A 511 -23.94 -21.03 -11.56
CA ARG A 511 -22.93 -20.53 -12.50
C ARG A 511 -21.60 -21.27 -12.31
N ALA A 512 -20.97 -21.57 -13.44
CA ALA A 512 -19.60 -22.04 -13.52
C ALA A 512 -18.73 -21.05 -14.30
N ASP A 513 -17.51 -20.84 -13.82
CA ASP A 513 -16.47 -20.00 -14.41
C ASP A 513 -15.22 -20.87 -14.65
N LEU A 514 -14.68 -20.86 -15.86
CA LEU A 514 -13.54 -21.68 -16.28
C LEU A 514 -12.41 -20.83 -16.86
N ALA A 515 -11.27 -20.82 -16.19
CA ALA A 515 -10.02 -20.25 -16.69
C ALA A 515 -9.36 -21.21 -17.70
N VAL A 516 -9.68 -21.01 -18.98
CA VAL A 516 -9.15 -21.81 -20.10
C VAL A 516 -7.66 -21.53 -20.27
N THR A 517 -7.29 -20.25 -20.25
CA THR A 517 -5.90 -19.76 -20.22
C THR A 517 -5.78 -18.66 -19.15
N PRO A 518 -4.57 -18.19 -18.80
CA PRO A 518 -4.41 -17.07 -17.88
C PRO A 518 -5.10 -15.77 -18.30
N HIS A 519 -5.49 -15.64 -19.58
CA HIS A 519 -6.08 -14.43 -20.14
C HIS A 519 -7.50 -14.65 -20.71
N VAL A 520 -7.99 -15.89 -20.73
CA VAL A 520 -9.29 -16.23 -21.31
C VAL A 520 -10.10 -17.04 -20.31
N ASN A 521 -11.21 -16.46 -19.89
CA ASN A 521 -12.18 -17.09 -19.01
C ASN A 521 -13.49 -17.30 -19.75
N LEU A 522 -14.08 -18.48 -19.59
CA LEU A 522 -15.44 -18.80 -20.05
C LEU A 522 -16.35 -18.86 -18.84
N PHE A 523 -17.62 -18.53 -19.02
CA PHE A 523 -18.63 -18.78 -18.00
C PHE A 523 -19.93 -19.27 -18.62
N GLY A 524 -20.70 -20.00 -17.83
CA GLY A 524 -22.01 -20.51 -18.21
C GLY A 524 -22.86 -20.77 -16.98
N GLY A 525 -24.18 -20.75 -17.16
CA GLY A 525 -25.09 -20.98 -16.05
C GLY A 525 -26.53 -21.12 -16.45
N TYR A 526 -27.33 -21.41 -15.44
CA TYR A 526 -28.78 -21.56 -15.50
C TYR A 526 -29.42 -20.85 -14.31
N ALA A 527 -30.54 -20.19 -14.55
CA ALA A 527 -31.37 -19.58 -13.53
C ALA A 527 -32.82 -20.03 -13.69
N ASP A 528 -33.47 -20.38 -12.58
CA ASP A 528 -34.92 -20.44 -12.43
C ASP A 528 -35.25 -19.52 -11.26
N ALA A 529 -35.42 -18.24 -11.55
CA ALA A 529 -35.48 -17.18 -10.56
C ALA A 529 -36.35 -16.02 -11.02
N PRO A 530 -37.02 -15.30 -10.11
CA PRO A 530 -37.82 -14.14 -10.49
C PRO A 530 -36.93 -12.96 -10.94
N GLU A 531 -37.37 -12.26 -11.99
CA GLU A 531 -36.89 -10.92 -12.36
C GLU A 531 -37.90 -9.88 -11.85
N ILE A 532 -37.41 -8.78 -11.28
CA ILE A 532 -38.26 -7.63 -10.94
C ILE A 532 -38.42 -6.79 -12.21
N SER A 533 -39.63 -6.74 -12.75
CA SER A 533 -39.97 -5.98 -13.95
C SER A 533 -41.09 -5.00 -13.63
N ASP A 534 -40.79 -3.71 -13.59
CA ASP A 534 -41.78 -2.66 -13.31
C ASP A 534 -42.56 -2.93 -12.03
N GLY A 535 -41.84 -3.16 -10.93
CA GLY A 535 -42.42 -3.51 -9.63
C GLY A 535 -43.01 -4.93 -9.52
N THR A 536 -43.20 -5.64 -10.63
CA THR A 536 -43.79 -6.99 -10.62
C THR A 536 -42.74 -8.09 -10.56
N LEU A 537 -43.04 -9.15 -9.80
CA LEU A 537 -42.20 -10.36 -9.71
C LEU A 537 -42.54 -11.29 -10.89
N VAL A 538 -41.69 -11.31 -11.92
CA VAL A 538 -41.90 -12.12 -13.13
C VAL A 538 -41.06 -13.40 -13.02
N PRO A 539 -41.65 -14.60 -13.02
CA PRO A 539 -40.88 -15.84 -13.01
C PRO A 539 -40.16 -16.02 -14.35
N THR A 540 -38.86 -16.27 -14.32
CA THR A 540 -38.08 -16.49 -15.55
C THR A 540 -37.19 -17.73 -15.45
N ARG A 541 -36.91 -18.33 -16.61
CA ARG A 541 -35.91 -19.38 -16.76
C ARG A 541 -34.87 -18.96 -17.79
N THR A 542 -33.62 -18.91 -17.38
CA THR A 542 -32.56 -18.33 -18.20
C THR A 542 -31.37 -19.28 -18.33
N VAL A 543 -30.97 -19.56 -19.57
CA VAL A 543 -29.68 -20.17 -19.89
C VAL A 543 -28.75 -19.07 -20.39
N PHE A 544 -27.55 -18.98 -19.83
CA PHE A 544 -26.61 -17.93 -20.20
C PHE A 544 -25.18 -18.43 -20.26
N GLY A 545 -24.35 -17.68 -20.99
CA GLY A 545 -22.92 -17.93 -21.06
C GLY A 545 -22.16 -16.79 -21.74
N GLY A 546 -20.85 -16.90 -21.73
CA GLY A 546 -20.00 -15.90 -22.33
C GLY A 546 -18.53 -16.12 -22.07
N LEU A 547 -17.74 -15.10 -22.40
CA LEU A 547 -16.31 -15.11 -22.24
C LEU A 547 -15.78 -13.74 -21.82
N SER A 548 -14.62 -13.73 -21.19
CA SER A 548 -13.82 -12.53 -20.97
C SER A 548 -12.38 -12.78 -21.41
N VAL A 549 -11.78 -11.77 -22.06
CA VAL A 549 -10.41 -11.78 -22.54
C VAL A 549 -9.65 -10.60 -21.96
N ASP A 550 -8.55 -10.88 -21.29
CA ASP A 550 -7.58 -9.87 -20.87
C ASP A 550 -6.70 -9.52 -22.08
N VAL A 551 -6.95 -8.35 -22.68
CA VAL A 551 -6.23 -7.87 -23.87
C VAL A 551 -4.85 -7.32 -23.47
N SER A 552 -4.75 -6.77 -22.26
CA SER A 552 -3.51 -6.35 -21.62
C SER A 552 -3.73 -6.29 -20.10
N ASP A 553 -2.66 -6.10 -19.33
CA ASP A 553 -2.74 -5.98 -17.86
C ASP A 553 -3.85 -5.00 -17.35
N PRO A 554 -4.12 -3.84 -17.99
CA PRO A 554 -5.21 -2.96 -17.57
C PRO A 554 -6.57 -3.25 -18.18
N LEU A 555 -6.66 -3.97 -19.30
CA LEU A 555 -7.84 -3.99 -20.15
C LEU A 555 -8.42 -5.39 -20.33
N THR A 556 -9.66 -5.56 -19.89
CA THR A 556 -10.46 -6.79 -20.07
C THR A 556 -11.67 -6.49 -20.96
N LEU A 557 -11.94 -7.34 -21.94
CA LEU A 557 -13.15 -7.34 -22.75
C LEU A 557 -14.06 -8.50 -22.35
N ARG A 558 -15.38 -8.31 -22.42
CA ARG A 558 -16.38 -9.34 -22.11
C ARG A 558 -17.42 -9.41 -23.22
N ALA A 559 -17.87 -10.61 -23.53
CA ALA A 559 -19.04 -10.86 -24.36
C ALA A 559 -19.95 -11.90 -23.68
N SER A 560 -21.27 -11.74 -23.83
CA SER A 560 -22.25 -12.65 -23.24
C SER A 560 -23.46 -12.86 -24.13
N ILE A 561 -24.06 -14.03 -24.00
CA ILE A 561 -25.36 -14.39 -24.56
C ILE A 561 -26.24 -14.97 -23.46
N ALA A 562 -27.53 -14.70 -23.54
CA ALA A 562 -28.53 -15.34 -22.69
C ALA A 562 -29.83 -15.56 -23.46
N HIS A 563 -30.57 -16.58 -23.07
CA HIS A 563 -31.92 -16.82 -23.53
C HIS A 563 -32.80 -17.05 -22.31
N GLU A 564 -33.83 -16.22 -22.19
CA GLU A 564 -34.73 -16.10 -21.05
C GLU A 564 -36.16 -16.43 -21.51
N GLN A 565 -36.77 -17.40 -20.85
CA GLN A 565 -38.17 -17.77 -21.03
C GLN A 565 -39.00 -17.01 -20.00
N ARG A 566 -40.02 -16.31 -20.46
CA ARG A 566 -40.97 -15.58 -19.61
C ARG A 566 -42.39 -16.01 -19.95
N PRO A 567 -43.37 -15.78 -19.05
CA PRO A 567 -44.74 -16.21 -19.28
C PRO A 567 -45.39 -15.61 -20.53
N THR A 568 -44.97 -14.39 -20.91
CA THR A 568 -45.58 -13.62 -21.99
C THR A 568 -44.77 -13.59 -23.28
N PHE A 569 -43.45 -13.78 -23.21
CA PHE A 569 -42.54 -13.82 -24.36
C PHE A 569 -41.17 -14.37 -23.95
N ASP A 570 -40.45 -14.95 -24.91
CA ASP A 570 -39.02 -15.24 -24.77
C ASP A 570 -38.16 -14.03 -25.15
N ARG A 571 -37.02 -13.88 -24.46
CA ARG A 571 -36.04 -12.80 -24.61
C ARG A 571 -34.66 -13.37 -24.87
N SER A 572 -34.03 -12.97 -25.97
CA SER A 572 -32.63 -13.34 -26.28
C SER A 572 -31.73 -12.11 -26.12
N ILE A 573 -30.67 -12.23 -25.33
CA ILE A 573 -29.81 -11.12 -24.90
C ILE A 573 -28.42 -11.32 -25.48
N PHE A 574 -27.84 -10.27 -26.04
CA PHE A 574 -26.43 -10.18 -26.39
C PHE A 574 -25.79 -9.00 -25.66
N GLY A 575 -24.67 -9.24 -25.00
CA GLY A 575 -23.96 -8.24 -24.20
C GLY A 575 -22.49 -8.11 -24.59
N LEU A 576 -21.99 -6.87 -24.54
CA LEU A 576 -20.57 -6.54 -24.63
C LEU A 576 -20.17 -5.67 -23.45
N GLY A 577 -18.95 -5.88 -22.95
CA GLY A 577 -18.40 -5.11 -21.84
C GLY A 577 -16.91 -4.88 -21.95
N LEU A 578 -16.45 -3.84 -21.27
CA LEU A 578 -15.06 -3.43 -21.17
C LEU A 578 -14.77 -3.00 -19.74
N THR A 579 -13.68 -3.50 -19.18
CA THR A 579 -13.13 -3.04 -17.90
C THR A 579 -11.72 -2.54 -18.11
N ALA A 580 -11.44 -1.30 -17.72
CA ALA A 580 -10.12 -0.69 -17.76
C ALA A 580 -9.68 -0.28 -16.35
N ARG A 581 -8.43 -0.61 -15.97
CA ARG A 581 -7.82 -0.20 -14.69
C ARG A 581 -6.67 0.76 -14.97
N PHE A 582 -6.58 1.88 -14.25
CA PHE A 582 -5.53 2.88 -14.44
C PHE A 582 -5.12 3.61 -13.16
#